data_AF-A0A3A0V412-F1
#
_entry.id   AF-A0A3A0V412-F1
#
_cell.length_a   1.000
_cell.length_b   1.000
_cell.length_c   1.000
_cell.angle_alpha   90.00
_cell.angle_beta   90.00
_cell.angle_gamma   90.00
#
_symmetry.space_group_name_H-M   'P 1'
#
loop_
_entity.id
_entity.type
_entity.pdbx_description
1 polymer ?
#
loop_
_entity_poly.entity_id
_entity_poly.type
_entity_poly.pdbx_seq_one_letter_code
_entity_poly.pdbx_strand_id
1 'polypeptide(L)'
;MSAELETIEHQLEDSITSLRNNGVRITPQRQAILKFLIASHTHPTADEIYQALSPDFPNISVATIYNNLRVFKDIGIVKELPYGD
;
A
#
# COMPACT_ATOMS: atom_id res chain seq x y z
N MET A 1 -14.79 8.22 -14.60
CA MET A 1 -15.16 7.59 -13.31
C MET A 1 -15.18 6.07 -13.37
N SER A 2 -15.86 5.41 -14.33
CA SER A 2 -15.85 3.93 -14.41
C SER A 2 -14.47 3.33 -14.72
N ALA A 3 -13.76 3.85 -15.72
CA ALA A 3 -12.47 3.31 -16.14
C ALA A 3 -11.33 3.47 -15.12
N GLU A 4 -11.38 4.54 -14.31
CA GLU A 4 -10.36 4.80 -13.28
C GLU A 4 -10.51 3.85 -12.09
N LEU A 5 -11.75 3.60 -11.66
CA LEU A 5 -12.05 2.60 -10.62
C LEU A 5 -11.63 1.20 -11.08
N GLU A 6 -11.95 0.85 -12.33
CA GLU A 6 -11.54 -0.43 -12.94
C GLU A 6 -10.02 -0.58 -12.98
N THR A 7 -9.28 0.50 -13.27
CA THR A 7 -7.80 0.50 -13.28
C THR A 7 -7.24 0.28 -11.87
N ILE A 8 -7.79 0.96 -10.86
CA ILE A 8 -7.37 0.81 -9.45
C ILE A 8 -7.61 -0.63 -8.96
N GLU A 9 -8.76 -1.20 -9.28
CA GLU A 9 -9.10 -2.58 -8.91
C GLU A 9 -8.16 -3.59 -9.55
N HIS A 10 -7.85 -3.44 -10.85
CA HIS A 10 -6.90 -4.30 -11.55
C HIS A 10 -5.49 -4.22 -10.93
N GLN A 11 -4.97 -3.01 -10.70
CA GLN A 11 -3.65 -2.82 -10.08
C GLN A 11 -3.58 -3.40 -8.66
N LEU A 12 -4.69 -3.30 -7.91
CA LEU A 12 -4.78 -3.89 -6.58
C LEU A 12 -4.77 -5.42 -6.65
N GLU A 13 -5.48 -6.01 -7.61
CA GLU A 13 -5.48 -7.45 -7.83
C GLU A 13 -4.11 -7.98 -8.23
N ASP A 14 -3.39 -7.28 -9.12
CA ASP A 14 -2.02 -7.60 -9.50
C ASP A 14 -1.08 -7.58 -8.29
N SER A 15 -1.19 -6.53 -7.47
CA SER A 15 -0.38 -6.37 -6.25
C SER A 15 -0.67 -7.47 -5.23
N ILE A 16 -1.94 -7.82 -5.03
CA ILE A 16 -2.36 -8.92 -4.15
C ILE A 16 -1.84 -10.26 -4.67
N THR A 17 -1.89 -10.48 -5.98
CA THR A 17 -1.37 -11.70 -6.62
C THR A 17 0.14 -11.81 -6.42
N SER A 18 0.88 -10.72 -6.57
CA SER A 18 2.32 -10.68 -6.28
C SER A 18 2.62 -11.04 -4.82
N LEU A 19 1.86 -10.51 -3.86
CA LEU A 19 2.00 -10.89 -2.46
C LEU A 19 1.76 -12.38 -2.22
N ARG A 20 0.70 -12.96 -2.82
CA ARG A 20 0.40 -14.39 -2.69
C ARG A 20 1.51 -15.26 -3.26
N ASN A 21 2.03 -14.91 -4.44
CA ASN A 21 3.11 -15.65 -5.09
C ASN A 21 4.42 -15.63 -4.28
N ASN A 22 4.61 -14.61 -3.44
CA ASN A 22 5.74 -14.49 -2.52
C ASN A 22 5.45 -15.05 -1.11
N GLY A 23 4.34 -15.80 -0.93
CA GLY A 23 3.99 -16.41 0.36
C GLY A 23 3.56 -15.42 1.44
N VAL A 24 3.26 -14.17 1.06
CA VAL A 24 2.84 -13.14 2.00
C VAL A 24 1.33 -13.22 2.23
N ARG A 25 0.93 -13.37 3.49
CA ARG A 25 -0.47 -13.39 3.90
C ARG A 25 -1.18 -12.09 3.51
N ILE A 26 -2.35 -12.18 2.88
CA ILE A 26 -3.14 -11.00 2.56
C ILE A 26 -3.99 -10.63 3.78
N THR A 27 -3.70 -9.47 4.39
CA THR A 27 -4.45 -8.93 5.53
C THR A 27 -5.24 -7.69 5.10
N PRO A 28 -6.33 -7.32 5.80
CA PRO A 28 -7.08 -6.10 5.49
C PRO A 28 -6.21 -4.84 5.49
N GLN A 29 -5.24 -4.75 6.41
CA GLN A 29 -4.29 -3.65 6.47
C GLN A 29 -3.39 -3.58 5.21
N ARG A 30 -2.89 -4.72 4.71
CA ARG A 30 -2.10 -4.76 3.46
C ARG A 30 -2.91 -4.26 2.28
N GLN A 31 -4.16 -4.71 2.16
CA GLN A 31 -5.05 -4.27 1.10
C GLN A 31 -5.36 -2.77 1.20
N ALA A 32 -5.61 -2.26 2.40
CA ALA A 32 -5.87 -0.84 2.62
C ALA A 32 -4.67 0.03 2.24
N ILE A 33 -3.45 -0.36 2.65
CA ILE A 33 -2.23 0.37 2.31
C ILE A 33 -1.98 0.33 0.79
N LEU A 34 -2.11 -0.84 0.15
CA LEU A 34 -1.95 -0.95 -1.31
C LEU A 34 -2.97 -0.10 -2.05
N LYS A 35 -4.25 -0.16 -1.65
CA LYS A 35 -5.32 0.63 -2.27
C LYS A 35 -5.07 2.12 -2.13
N PHE A 36 -4.62 2.57 -0.95
CA PHE A 36 -4.25 3.96 -0.71
C PHE A 36 -3.10 4.39 -1.62
N LEU A 37 -2.03 3.59 -1.72
CA LEU A 37 -0.88 3.90 -2.56
C LEU A 37 -1.24 3.94 -4.05
N ILE A 38 -2.08 3.01 -4.52
CA ILE A 38 -2.54 2.94 -5.92
C ILE A 38 -3.43 4.14 -6.28
N ALA A 39 -4.32 4.54 -5.36
CA ALA A 39 -5.19 5.69 -5.57
C ALA A 39 -4.49 7.05 -5.34
N SER A 40 -3.27 7.04 -4.78
CA SER A 40 -2.52 8.27 -4.53
C SER A 40 -1.87 8.79 -5.81
N HIS A 41 -2.07 10.07 -6.12
CA HIS A 41 -1.39 10.77 -7.21
C HIS A 41 -0.07 11.42 -6.78
N THR A 42 0.36 11.20 -5.52
CA THR A 42 1.60 11.73 -4.94
C THR A 42 2.45 10.60 -4.36
N HIS A 43 3.62 10.95 -3.80
CA HIS A 43 4.51 10.02 -3.09
C HIS A 43 4.37 10.20 -1.57
N PRO A 44 3.36 9.56 -0.94
CA PRO A 44 3.07 9.79 0.46
C PRO A 44 4.16 9.19 1.35
N THR A 45 4.42 9.89 2.45
CA THR A 45 5.21 9.42 3.58
C THR A 45 4.46 8.36 4.39
N ALA A 46 5.19 7.60 5.21
CA ALA A 46 4.57 6.62 6.11
C ALA A 46 3.58 7.27 7.10
N ASP A 47 3.86 8.49 7.54
CA ASP A 47 2.98 9.25 8.44
C ASP A 47 1.69 9.68 7.75
N GLU A 48 1.75 10.13 6.49
CA GLU A 48 0.55 10.47 5.72
C GLU A 48 -0.35 9.25 5.49
N ILE A 49 0.25 8.09 5.19
CA ILE A 49 -0.48 6.82 5.08
C ILE A 49 -1.12 6.46 6.42
N TYR A 50 -0.40 6.63 7.53
CA TYR A 50 -0.94 6.35 8.86
C TYR A 50 -2.14 7.25 9.17
N GLN A 51 -2.02 8.56 8.97
CA GLN A 51 -3.09 9.52 9.24
C GLN A 51 -4.34 9.23 8.39
N ALA A 52 -4.15 8.82 7.13
CA ALA A 52 -5.25 8.47 6.25
C ALA A 52 -5.98 7.19 6.67
N LEU A 53 -5.27 6.20 7.22
CA LEU A 53 -5.83 4.87 7.51
C LEU A 53 -6.21 4.65 8.98
N SER A 54 -5.64 5.38 9.93
CA SER A 54 -5.91 5.20 11.36
C SER A 54 -7.38 5.35 11.79
N PRO A 55 -8.21 6.21 11.15
CA PRO A 55 -9.63 6.31 11.51
C PRO A 55 -10.40 5.00 11.27
N ASP A 56 -10.08 4.28 10.19
CA ASP A 56 -10.75 3.03 9.79
C ASP A 56 -10.06 1.78 10.37
N PHE A 57 -8.78 1.91 10.75
CA PHE A 57 -7.97 0.84 11.31
C PHE A 57 -7.36 1.27 12.67
N PRO A 58 -8.14 1.31 13.76
CA PRO A 58 -7.69 1.86 15.05
C PRO A 58 -6.52 1.09 15.70
N ASN A 59 -6.26 -0.14 15.26
CA ASN A 59 -5.13 -0.96 15.71
C ASN A 59 -3.90 -0.90 14.78
N ILE A 60 -3.93 -0.05 13.75
CA ILE A 60 -2.76 0.18 12.91
C ILE A 60 -1.78 1.08 13.65
N SER A 61 -0.50 0.75 13.59
CA SER A 61 0.57 1.60 14.11
C SER A 61 1.43 2.11 12.96
N VAL A 62 2.18 3.19 13.17
CA VAL A 62 3.19 3.64 12.22
C VAL A 62 4.19 2.52 11.90
N ALA A 63 4.59 1.72 12.90
CA ALA A 63 5.44 0.56 12.70
C ALA A 63 4.80 -0.49 11.77
N THR A 64 3.47 -0.68 11.85
CA THR A 64 2.72 -1.53 10.93
C THR A 64 2.79 -1.00 9.50
N ILE A 65 2.72 0.31 9.30
CA ILE A 65 2.89 0.93 7.97
C ILE A 65 4.30 0.63 7.43
N TYR A 66 5.34 0.96 8.18
CA TYR A 66 6.74 0.71 7.77
C TYR A 66 7.01 -0.76 7.45
N ASN A 67 6.52 -1.68 8.27
CA ASN A 67 6.70 -3.12 8.04
C ASN A 67 6.04 -3.57 6.72
N ASN A 68 4.85 -3.04 6.40
CA ASN A 68 4.20 -3.37 5.14
C ASN A 68 4.89 -2.71 3.94
N LEU A 69 5.28 -1.44 4.04
CA LEU A 69 6.04 -0.76 2.98
C LEU A 69 7.36 -1.48 2.66
N ARG A 70 8.06 -1.96 3.69
CA ARG A 70 9.26 -2.78 3.52
C ARG A 70 8.97 -4.07 2.75
N VAL A 71 7.94 -4.82 3.15
CA VAL A 71 7.53 -6.05 2.45
C VAL A 71 7.16 -5.76 0.99
N PHE A 72 6.43 -4.68 0.74
CA PHE A 72 6.04 -4.30 -0.62
C PHE A 72 7.24 -3.90 -1.47
N LYS A 73 8.24 -3.23 -0.88
CA LYS A 73 9.49 -2.86 -1.55
C LYS A 73 10.31 -4.09 -1.87
N ASP A 74 10.47 -5.00 -0.91
CA ASP A 74 11.25 -6.22 -1.07
C ASP A 74 10.67 -7.13 -2.18
N ILE A 75 9.35 -7.08 -2.39
CA ILE A 75 8.65 -7.79 -3.47
C ILE A 75 8.64 -6.98 -4.79
N GLY A 76 8.98 -5.70 -4.75
CA GLY A 76 9.02 -4.82 -5.93
C GLY A 76 7.68 -4.18 -6.31
N ILE A 77 6.68 -4.20 -5.41
CA ILE A 77 5.36 -3.58 -5.63
C ILE A 77 5.45 -2.05 -5.47
N VAL A 78 6.26 -1.57 -4.52
CA VAL A 78 6.47 -0.15 -4.27
C VAL A 78 7.93 0.22 -4.43
N LYS A 79 8.18 1.49 -4.73
CA LYS A 79 9.52 2.08 -4.73
C LYS A 79 9.57 3.18 -3.68
N GLU A 80 10.66 3.20 -2.94
CA GLU A 80 10.98 4.26 -2.01
C GLU A 80 11.77 5.34 -2.77
N LEU A 81 11.41 6.61 -2.54
CA LEU A 81 12.17 7.75 -3.05
C LEU A 81 13.02 8.28 -1.90
N PRO A 82 14.36 8.30 -2.02
CA PRO A 82 15.19 8.99 -1.05
C PRO A 82 14.89 10.49 -1.11
N TYR A 83 14.81 11.14 0.05
CA TYR A 83 14.82 12.60 0.08
C TYR A 83 16.23 13.10 -0.29
N GLY A 84 16.33 13.84 -1.39
CA GLY A 84 17.55 14.52 -1.81
C GLY A 84 18.00 14.18 -3.24
N ASP A 85 17.44 14.90 -4.21
CA ASP A 85 18.15 15.43 -5.38
C ASP A 85 18.04 16.96 -5.33
#